data_AF-A0A7S2KZ11-F1
#
_entry.id   AF-A0A7S2KZ11-F1
#
_cell.length_a   1.000
_cell.length_b   1.000
_cell.length_c   1.000
_cell.angle_alpha   90.00
_cell.angle_beta   90.00
_cell.angle_gamma   90.00
#
_symmetry.space_group_name_H-M   'P 1'
#
loop_
_entity.id
_entity.type
_entity.pdbx_description
1 polymer ?
#
loop_
_entity_poly.entity_id
_entity_poly.type
_entity_poly.pdbx_seq_one_letter_code
_entity_poly.pdbx_strand_id
1 'polypeptide(L)'
;LVEDCDAELCLVLPRLVWLAFLRSPPDHAALLRSVVPHLFRGAGADTHGSETFEVGDKKLHMFMSRYRSLRKDLADAFGGGEGHDSIAYELLLRWAVGADGWDDFDPDLGASHLSAVRAFMLELETWSMVLQRHCPDDWNACSAVLMKTLSAGR
;
A
#
# COMPACT_ATOMS: atom_id res chain seq x y z
N LEU A 1 14.10 -20.38 18.12
CA LEU A 1 14.95 -19.20 17.86
C LEU A 1 14.52 -18.61 16.51
N VAL A 2 13.38 -17.92 16.50
CA VAL A 2 13.02 -16.98 15.43
C VAL A 2 13.29 -15.62 16.07
N GLU A 3 14.58 -15.28 16.22
CA GLU A 3 14.99 -14.16 17.07
C GLU A 3 15.26 -12.86 16.31
N ASP A 4 15.20 -12.87 14.99
CA ASP A 4 15.17 -11.63 14.19
C ASP A 4 14.00 -11.72 13.20
N CYS A 5 12.79 -11.43 13.68
CA CYS A 5 11.73 -11.04 12.75
C CYS A 5 12.19 -9.74 12.09
N ASP A 6 12.61 -9.82 10.84
CA ASP A 6 12.98 -8.66 10.05
C ASP A 6 11.83 -7.64 10.12
N ALA A 7 12.12 -6.46 10.68
CA ALA A 7 11.13 -5.41 10.85
C ALA A 7 10.55 -4.99 9.49
N GLU A 8 11.30 -5.14 8.41
CA GLU A 8 10.83 -4.88 7.05
C GLU A 8 9.75 -5.89 6.61
N LEU A 9 9.90 -7.15 7.00
CA LEU A 9 8.93 -8.20 6.68
C LEU A 9 7.59 -7.96 7.37
N CYS A 10 7.61 -7.39 8.58
CA CYS A 10 6.40 -7.00 9.31
C CYS A 10 5.65 -5.83 8.62
N LEU A 11 6.29 -5.09 7.73
CA LEU A 11 5.68 -3.97 7.01
C LEU A 11 5.12 -4.36 5.63
N VAL A 12 5.47 -5.53 5.10
CA VAL A 12 4.98 -6.00 3.78
C VAL A 12 3.45 -6.01 3.74
N LEU A 13 2.81 -6.63 4.73
CA LEU A 13 1.36 -6.74 4.79
C LEU A 13 0.66 -5.36 4.89
N PRO A 14 1.03 -4.47 5.82
CA PRO A 14 0.51 -3.10 5.85
C PRO A 14 0.68 -2.34 4.53
N ARG A 15 1.85 -2.46 3.86
CA ARG A 15 2.10 -1.83 2.55
C ARG A 15 1.14 -2.36 1.48
N LEU A 16 0.92 -3.67 1.44
CA LEU A 16 -0.01 -4.31 0.50
C LEU A 16 -1.46 -3.85 0.72
N VAL A 17 -1.89 -3.76 1.98
CA VAL A 17 -3.24 -3.27 2.31
C VAL A 17 -3.43 -1.83 1.88
N TRP A 18 -2.43 -0.95 2.10
CA TRP A 18 -2.47 0.41 1.58
C TRP A 18 -2.54 0.45 0.05
N LEU A 19 -1.72 -0.33 -0.66
CA LEU A 19 -1.74 -0.37 -2.12
C LEU A 19 -3.08 -0.89 -2.68
N ALA A 20 -3.68 -1.91 -2.06
CA ALA A 20 -4.99 -2.42 -2.42
C ALA A 20 -6.08 -1.34 -2.25
N PHE A 21 -6.06 -0.65 -1.12
CA PHE A 21 -6.95 0.48 -0.88
C PHE A 21 -6.73 1.64 -1.86
N LEU A 22 -5.49 2.02 -2.14
CA LEU A 22 -5.18 3.11 -3.07
C LEU A 22 -5.66 2.80 -4.48
N ARG A 23 -5.59 1.53 -4.90
CA ARG A 23 -6.08 1.05 -6.19
C ARG A 23 -7.61 1.09 -6.27
N SER A 24 -8.30 0.65 -5.21
CA SER A 24 -9.76 0.69 -5.14
C SER A 24 -10.22 1.12 -3.74
N PRO A 25 -10.35 2.43 -3.50
CA PRO A 25 -10.70 2.94 -2.17
C PRO A 25 -12.05 2.46 -1.64
N PRO A 26 -13.14 2.46 -2.43
CA PRO A 26 -14.45 2.02 -1.95
C PRO A 26 -14.45 0.57 -1.43
N ASP A 27 -13.76 -0.33 -2.13
CA ASP A 27 -13.77 -1.77 -1.82
C ASP A 27 -13.02 -2.09 -0.52
N HIS A 28 -12.04 -1.29 -0.14
CA HIS A 28 -11.16 -1.55 1.01
C HIS A 28 -11.33 -0.54 2.14
N ALA A 29 -12.17 0.48 1.96
CA ALA A 29 -12.43 1.52 2.95
C ALA A 29 -12.91 0.96 4.29
N ALA A 30 -13.79 -0.05 4.26
CA ALA A 30 -14.34 -0.65 5.47
C ALA A 30 -13.24 -1.28 6.35
N LEU A 31 -12.31 -2.01 5.73
CA LEU A 31 -11.16 -2.61 6.41
C LEU A 31 -10.25 -1.54 7.02
N LEU A 32 -9.87 -0.51 6.25
CA LEU A 32 -9.03 0.56 6.80
C LEU A 32 -9.76 1.33 7.89
N ARG A 33 -11.07 1.55 7.76
CA ARG A 33 -11.86 2.25 8.78
C ARG A 33 -11.94 1.47 10.09
N SER A 34 -11.98 0.13 10.05
CA SER A 34 -11.95 -0.65 11.28
C SER A 34 -10.61 -0.59 12.01
N VAL A 35 -9.49 -0.42 11.27
CA VAL A 35 -8.14 -0.41 11.85
C VAL A 35 -7.66 1.00 12.22
N VAL A 36 -7.94 1.99 11.37
CA VAL A 36 -7.52 3.40 11.54
C VAL A 36 -8.71 4.36 11.38
N PRO A 37 -9.72 4.27 12.28
CA PRO A 37 -10.98 5.00 12.14
C PRO A 37 -10.80 6.52 12.10
N HIS A 38 -9.80 7.06 12.81
CA HIS A 38 -9.53 8.48 12.89
C HIS A 38 -9.13 9.14 11.55
N LEU A 39 -8.72 8.36 10.55
CA LEU A 39 -8.42 8.87 9.20
C LEU A 39 -9.68 9.14 8.36
N PHE A 40 -10.80 8.55 8.77
CA PHE A 40 -12.08 8.65 8.07
C PHE A 40 -13.01 9.60 8.85
N ARG A 41 -13.67 10.51 8.12
CA ARG A 41 -14.58 11.46 8.76
C ARG A 41 -15.89 10.74 9.10
N GLY A 42 -16.42 11.01 10.30
CA GLY A 42 -17.85 10.88 10.56
C GLY A 42 -18.45 9.47 10.49
N ALA A 43 -17.90 8.49 11.23
CA ALA A 43 -18.70 7.34 11.68
C ALA A 43 -19.59 7.71 12.89
N GLY A 44 -20.15 8.93 12.87
CA GLY A 44 -21.24 9.32 13.76
C GLY A 44 -22.51 8.74 13.16
N ALA A 45 -23.12 7.82 13.89
CA ALA A 45 -24.27 7.03 13.48
C ALA A 45 -25.46 7.91 13.10
N ASP A 46 -25.64 8.22 11.82
CA ASP A 46 -26.92 8.68 11.30
C ASP A 46 -27.33 7.85 10.08
N THR A 47 -28.49 7.25 10.28
CA THR A 47 -29.16 6.19 9.53
C THR A 47 -29.57 6.63 8.13
N HIS A 48 -29.39 5.70 7.17
CA HIS A 48 -29.99 5.64 5.84
C HIS A 48 -29.36 6.45 4.69
N GLY A 49 -28.60 5.71 3.87
CA GLY A 49 -28.94 5.65 2.45
C GLY A 49 -28.07 6.44 1.49
N SER A 50 -26.76 6.50 1.71
CA SER A 50 -25.74 6.61 0.66
C SER A 50 -24.38 6.67 1.35
N GLU A 51 -23.67 5.55 1.42
CA GLU A 51 -22.32 5.49 1.98
C GLU A 51 -21.31 6.16 1.02
N THR A 52 -21.38 7.48 0.90
CA THR A 52 -20.32 8.22 0.23
C THR A 52 -19.06 8.12 1.07
N PHE A 53 -18.01 7.55 0.49
CA PHE A 53 -16.71 7.42 1.11
C PHE A 53 -16.06 8.81 1.27
N GLU A 54 -16.06 9.35 2.49
CA GLU A 54 -15.38 10.62 2.80
C GLU A 54 -14.10 10.40 3.61
N VAL A 55 -12.97 10.77 3.01
CA VAL A 55 -11.68 10.86 3.70
C VAL A 55 -11.65 12.17 4.50
N GLY A 56 -11.54 12.06 5.82
CA GLY A 56 -11.49 13.22 6.71
C GLY A 56 -10.10 13.84 6.81
N ASP A 57 -9.07 13.03 6.61
CA ASP A 57 -7.68 13.43 6.75
C ASP A 57 -7.10 14.01 5.45
N LYS A 58 -6.63 15.27 5.51
CA LYS A 58 -6.03 15.96 4.37
C LYS A 58 -4.75 15.27 3.87
N LYS A 59 -3.96 14.67 4.76
CA LYS A 59 -2.73 13.97 4.38
C LYS A 59 -3.07 12.68 3.64
N LEU A 60 -4.10 11.95 4.07
CA LEU A 60 -4.57 10.77 3.35
C LEU A 60 -5.08 11.16 1.95
N HIS A 61 -5.82 12.26 1.82
CA HIS A 61 -6.25 12.74 0.50
C HIS A 61 -5.04 13.09 -0.40
N MET A 62 -4.02 13.75 0.14
CA MET A 62 -2.78 14.04 -0.59
C MET A 62 -2.04 12.76 -1.01
N PHE A 63 -1.96 11.77 -0.12
CA PHE A 63 -1.36 10.48 -0.41
C PHE A 63 -2.07 9.74 -1.55
N MET A 64 -3.40 9.69 -1.50
CA MET A 64 -4.23 9.14 -2.59
C MET A 64 -4.03 9.89 -3.91
N SER A 65 -3.90 11.21 -3.86
CA SER A 65 -3.61 12.02 -5.05
C SER A 65 -2.24 11.67 -5.64
N ARG A 66 -1.20 11.59 -4.80
CA ARG A 66 0.16 11.21 -5.22
C ARG A 66 0.21 9.83 -5.84
N TYR A 67 -0.47 8.84 -5.25
CA TYR A 67 -0.60 7.51 -5.83
C TYR A 67 -1.20 7.55 -7.24
N ARG A 68 -2.33 8.27 -7.41
CA ARG A 68 -3.00 8.37 -8.72
C ARG A 68 -2.12 9.03 -9.77
N SER A 69 -1.43 10.12 -9.41
CA SER A 69 -0.48 10.80 -10.29
C SER A 69 0.66 9.86 -10.68
N LEU A 70 1.35 9.26 -9.70
CA LEU A 70 2.47 8.36 -9.94
C LEU A 70 2.06 7.17 -10.83
N ARG A 71 0.90 6.56 -10.55
CA ARG A 71 0.40 5.43 -11.33
C ARG A 71 0.13 5.81 -12.78
N LYS A 72 -0.45 6.99 -13.00
CA LYS A 72 -0.66 7.53 -14.35
C LYS A 72 0.67 7.78 -15.05
N ASP A 73 1.61 8.46 -14.39
CA ASP A 73 2.92 8.77 -14.96
C ASP A 73 3.68 7.48 -15.35
N LEU A 74 3.62 6.45 -14.50
CA LEU A 74 4.18 5.13 -14.80
C LEU A 74 3.48 4.46 -15.98
N ALA A 75 2.15 4.46 -16.04
CA ALA A 75 1.40 3.88 -17.14
C ALA A 75 1.71 4.58 -18.48
N ASP A 76 1.83 5.92 -18.46
CA ASP A 76 2.22 6.73 -19.61
C ASP A 76 3.66 6.41 -20.05
N ALA A 77 4.59 6.25 -19.10
CA ALA A 77 5.97 5.86 -19.38
C ALA A 77 6.09 4.49 -20.06
N PHE A 78 5.17 3.56 -19.76
CA PHE A 78 5.12 2.25 -20.42
C PHE A 78 4.36 2.25 -21.76
N GLY A 79 3.84 3.38 -22.24
CA GLY A 79 3.19 3.49 -23.55
C GLY A 79 1.67 3.69 -23.54
N GLY A 80 1.04 3.90 -22.37
CA GLY A 80 -0.32 4.46 -22.24
C GLY A 80 -1.48 3.61 -22.77
N GLY A 81 -1.27 2.34 -23.10
CA GLY A 81 -2.32 1.43 -23.59
C GLY A 81 -3.19 0.78 -22.49
N GLU A 82 -4.20 0.02 -22.91
CA GLU A 82 -4.94 -0.88 -22.02
C GLU A 82 -3.98 -1.95 -21.43
N GLY A 83 -3.95 -2.08 -20.10
CA GLY A 83 -3.09 -3.02 -19.39
C GLY A 83 -1.86 -2.40 -18.71
N HIS A 84 -1.41 -1.21 -19.12
CA HIS A 84 -0.27 -0.54 -18.49
C HIS A 84 -0.58 -0.08 -17.05
N ASP A 85 -1.85 0.18 -16.76
CA ASP A 85 -2.35 0.43 -15.41
C ASP A 85 -2.14 -0.77 -14.45
N SER A 86 -2.16 -1.99 -15.01
CA SER A 86 -1.84 -3.23 -14.27
C SER A 86 -0.33 -3.38 -14.09
N ILE A 87 0.46 -3.08 -15.12
CA ILE A 87 1.94 -3.13 -15.06
C ILE A 87 2.45 -2.14 -14.01
N ALA A 88 1.97 -0.90 -14.02
CA ALA A 88 2.34 0.11 -13.02
C ALA A 88 1.98 -0.33 -11.60
N TYR A 89 0.83 -0.97 -11.40
CA TYR A 89 0.44 -1.50 -10.10
C TYR A 89 1.32 -2.69 -9.67
N GLU A 90 1.61 -3.62 -10.57
CA GLU A 90 2.50 -4.74 -10.32
C GLU A 90 3.91 -4.28 -9.94
N LEU A 91 4.41 -3.23 -10.62
CA LEU A 91 5.66 -2.56 -10.27
C LEU A 91 5.63 -2.13 -8.79
N LEU A 92 4.62 -1.35 -8.39
CA LEU A 92 4.51 -0.86 -7.02
C LEU A 92 4.37 -1.99 -5.99
N LEU A 93 3.68 -3.08 -6.34
CA LEU A 93 3.57 -4.27 -5.50
C LEU A 93 4.93 -4.93 -5.26
N ARG A 94 5.73 -5.12 -6.32
CA ARG A 94 7.07 -5.72 -6.19
C ARG A 94 7.97 -4.92 -5.26
N TRP A 95 7.89 -3.59 -5.35
CA TRP A 95 8.61 -2.68 -4.45
C TRP A 95 8.12 -2.76 -3.01
N ALA A 96 6.80 -2.85 -2.80
CA ALA A 96 6.23 -2.93 -1.46
C ALA A 96 6.64 -4.22 -0.71
N VAL A 97 6.88 -5.31 -1.44
CA VAL A 97 7.34 -6.60 -0.89
C VAL A 97 8.86 -6.61 -0.64
N GLY A 98 9.58 -5.58 -1.09
CA GLY A 98 11.01 -5.45 -0.86
C GLY A 98 11.87 -6.28 -1.80
N ALA A 99 11.39 -6.59 -3.03
CA ALA A 99 12.20 -7.31 -4.02
C ALA A 99 13.58 -6.67 -4.16
N ASP A 100 14.59 -7.38 -3.68
CA ASP A 100 15.89 -6.89 -3.18
C ASP A 100 16.80 -6.30 -4.29
N GLY A 101 16.33 -6.28 -5.54
CA GLY A 101 17.08 -5.85 -6.70
C GLY A 101 16.55 -4.54 -7.27
N TRP A 102 17.14 -3.42 -6.86
CA TRP A 102 17.10 -2.19 -7.65
C TRP A 102 17.67 -2.40 -9.06
N ASP A 103 18.52 -3.42 -9.21
CA ASP A 103 19.28 -3.75 -10.41
C ASP A 103 18.52 -4.64 -11.40
N ASP A 104 17.44 -5.31 -10.96
CA ASP A 104 16.59 -6.16 -11.83
C ASP A 104 15.44 -5.36 -12.47
N PHE A 105 15.36 -4.05 -12.19
CA PHE A 105 14.33 -3.21 -12.76
C PHE A 105 14.62 -2.84 -14.20
N ASP A 106 13.51 -2.68 -14.94
CA ASP A 106 13.51 -2.27 -16.33
C ASP A 106 14.44 -1.06 -16.53
N PRO A 107 15.58 -1.22 -17.23
CA PRO A 107 16.53 -0.14 -17.44
C PRO A 107 15.91 1.03 -18.22
N ASP A 108 14.74 0.81 -18.83
CA ASP A 108 13.99 1.82 -19.55
C ASP A 108 13.20 2.76 -18.61
N LEU A 109 13.06 2.43 -17.32
CA LEU A 109 12.42 3.31 -16.35
C LEU A 109 13.35 4.48 -15.98
N GLY A 110 13.21 5.59 -16.71
CA GLY A 110 14.06 6.77 -16.53
C GLY A 110 14.18 7.26 -15.08
N ALA A 111 15.33 7.85 -14.73
CA ALA A 111 15.71 8.24 -13.37
C ALA A 111 14.67 9.09 -12.62
N SER A 112 13.90 9.91 -13.34
CA SER A 112 12.83 10.72 -12.76
C SER A 112 11.71 9.85 -12.17
N HIS A 113 11.27 8.82 -12.90
CA HIS A 113 10.24 7.88 -12.44
C HIS A 113 10.73 7.07 -11.25
N LEU A 114 11.97 6.57 -11.30
CA LEU A 114 12.59 5.86 -10.17
C LEU A 114 12.62 6.73 -8.91
N SER A 115 12.98 8.01 -9.03
CA SER A 115 12.97 8.93 -7.90
C SER A 115 11.56 9.16 -7.35
N ALA A 116 10.54 9.23 -8.22
CA ALA A 116 9.15 9.40 -7.81
C ALA A 116 8.62 8.14 -7.09
N VAL A 117 8.93 6.94 -7.60
CA VAL A 117 8.59 5.67 -6.95
C VAL A 117 9.26 5.58 -5.58
N ARG A 118 10.56 5.91 -5.47
CA ARG A 118 11.28 5.97 -4.19
C ARG A 118 10.58 6.87 -3.17
N ALA A 119 10.26 8.11 -3.57
CA ALA A 119 9.59 9.06 -2.70
C ALA A 119 8.22 8.55 -2.23
N PHE A 120 7.46 7.91 -3.12
CA PHE A 120 6.18 7.30 -2.78
C PHE A 120 6.33 6.10 -1.84
N MET A 121 7.32 5.23 -2.02
CA MET A 121 7.54 4.06 -1.14
C MET A 121 7.89 4.47 0.30
N LEU A 122 8.67 5.55 0.47
CA LEU A 122 8.94 6.11 1.80
C LEU A 122 7.66 6.64 2.48
N GLU A 123 6.78 7.25 1.71
CA GLU A 123 5.48 7.70 2.23
C GLU A 123 4.57 6.51 2.56
N LEU A 124 4.51 5.51 1.68
CA LEU A 124 3.78 4.27 1.89
C LEU A 124 4.23 3.56 3.17
N GLU A 125 5.53 3.53 3.43
CA GLU A 125 6.10 3.00 4.67
C GLU A 125 5.63 3.79 5.89
N THR A 126 5.62 5.12 5.81
CA THR A 126 5.11 5.98 6.89
C THR A 126 3.66 5.64 7.23
N TRP A 127 2.80 5.49 6.21
CA TRP A 127 1.42 5.06 6.39
C TRP A 127 1.28 3.62 6.90
N SER A 128 2.17 2.74 6.45
CA SER A 128 2.23 1.34 6.89
C SER A 128 2.55 1.22 8.39
N MET A 129 3.47 2.05 8.89
CA MET A 129 3.74 2.18 10.32
C MET A 129 2.52 2.69 11.09
N VAL A 130 1.74 3.63 10.53
CA VAL A 130 0.50 4.09 11.19
C VAL A 130 -0.50 2.93 11.33
N LEU A 131 -0.68 2.13 10.28
CA LEU A 131 -1.52 0.93 10.30
C LEU A 131 -1.06 -0.07 11.38
N GLN A 132 0.24 -0.37 11.40
CA GLN A 132 0.81 -1.33 12.34
C GLN A 132 0.67 -0.87 13.80
N ARG A 133 0.85 0.43 14.08
CA ARG A 133 0.78 0.99 15.44
C ARG A 133 -0.60 0.88 16.10
N HIS A 134 -1.68 0.78 15.32
CA HIS A 134 -3.04 0.70 15.88
C HIS A 134 -3.38 -0.70 16.40
N CYS A 135 -2.89 -1.75 15.74
CA CYS A 135 -3.17 -3.15 16.08
C CYS A 135 -1.92 -4.03 15.88
N PRO A 136 -0.81 -3.78 16.60
CA PRO A 136 0.48 -4.44 16.31
C PRO A 136 0.41 -5.96 16.46
N ASP A 137 -0.34 -6.47 17.44
CA ASP A 137 -0.46 -7.91 17.67
C ASP A 137 -1.18 -8.64 16.53
N ASP A 138 -2.24 -8.03 15.97
CA ASP A 138 -2.99 -8.60 14.85
C ASP A 138 -2.12 -8.67 13.58
N TRP A 139 -1.34 -7.63 13.31
CA TRP A 139 -0.40 -7.60 12.19
C TRP A 139 0.72 -8.64 12.38
N ASN A 140 1.26 -8.75 13.58
CA ASN A 140 2.28 -9.75 13.90
C ASN A 140 1.74 -11.17 13.75
N ALA A 141 0.49 -11.42 14.18
CA ALA A 141 -0.17 -12.71 14.00
C ALA A 141 -0.38 -13.03 12.51
N CYS A 142 -0.85 -12.07 11.70
CA CYS A 142 -0.99 -12.24 10.25
C CYS A 142 0.35 -12.54 9.58
N SER A 143 1.40 -11.77 9.90
CA SER A 143 2.75 -11.98 9.38
C SER A 143 3.31 -13.34 9.79
N ALA A 144 3.06 -13.80 11.02
CA ALA A 144 3.47 -15.12 11.47
C ALA A 144 2.80 -16.26 10.68
N VAL A 145 1.52 -16.10 10.32
CA VAL A 145 0.81 -17.07 9.44
C VAL A 145 1.45 -17.10 8.06
N LEU A 146 1.72 -15.95 7.45
CA LEU A 146 2.41 -15.89 6.15
C LEU A 146 3.78 -16.58 6.22
N MET A 147 4.57 -16.28 7.23
CA MET A 147 5.89 -16.90 7.39
C MET A 147 5.81 -18.42 7.56
N LYS A 148 4.81 -18.92 8.28
CA LYS A 148 4.54 -20.37 8.38
C LYS A 148 4.19 -20.98 7.02
N THR A 149 3.37 -20.31 6.21
CA THR A 149 3.03 -20.82 4.87
C THR A 149 4.23 -20.83 3.92
N LEU A 150 5.06 -19.79 3.95
CA LEU A 150 6.25 -19.68 3.10
C LEU A 150 7.38 -20.63 3.51
N SER A 151 7.43 -21.01 4.78
CA SER A 151 8.40 -22.01 5.28
C SER A 151 7.93 -23.44 5.06
N ALA A 152 6.62 -23.71 5.07
CA ALA A 152 6.06 -25.04 4.81
C ALA A 152 6.05 -25.43 3.32
N GLY A 153 6.18 -24.46 2.41
CA GLY A 153 6.23 -24.68 0.96
C GLY A 153 7.62 -24.99 0.40
N ARG A 154 8.61 -25.28 1.25
CA ARG A 154 9.98 -25.68 0.86
C ARG A 154 10.24 -27.15 1.16
#